data_AF-A0A6P5SG06-F1
#
_entry.id   AF-A0A6P5SG06-F1
#
_cell.length_a   1.000
_cell.length_b   1.000
_cell.length_c   1.000
_cell.angle_alpha   90.00
_cell.angle_beta   90.00
_cell.angle_gamma   90.00
#
_symmetry.space_group_name_H-M   'P 1'
#
loop_
_entity.id
_entity.type
_entity.pdbx_description
1 polymer ?
#
loop_
_entity_poly.entity_id
_entity_poly.type
_entity_poly.pdbx_seq_one_letter_code
_entity_poly.pdbx_strand_id
1 'polypeptide(L)'
;MVQSRRPHPIIPRPCLGEIVLPSVDLVDPTAGRLSQIFTRLTNSMIRRSRTNTPQLLMSQDRLILTSLLKDKAVEVVKLLSECHWTSSCIVTMKRFQDICGGAYEASALLSHLSAQGKARYLSLSKGDFIEGVKVSLSASSVPSISSLDCDVLHLIWTTEKLQQQLNVIDQRCQTSRKSALACLNSGNKKVALRHVRQLKLANESRENCATLLNRVEEVLDVIASAESTKKVSEAIQIGAQAIKENKMSVEEVQHCLQEIEESIDTQKQIENALESTSLYTVVEDEESIEEEFKKLELDIEVNSAGETEASKSTESLIDSLSNLKLVDDGLARTPAVQGTVETIRNNKTETPVLETA
;
A
#
# COMPACT_ATOMS: atom_id res chain seq x y z
N MET A 1 36.86 -29.73 -51.55
CA MET A 1 36.63 -28.44 -50.86
C MET A 1 35.23 -28.47 -50.28
N VAL A 2 35.13 -28.64 -48.97
CA VAL A 2 33.87 -28.76 -48.22
C VAL A 2 33.35 -27.35 -47.96
N GLN A 3 32.25 -26.95 -48.62
CA GLN A 3 31.63 -25.65 -48.40
C GLN A 3 30.44 -25.84 -47.45
N SER A 4 30.72 -25.54 -46.18
CA SER A 4 29.79 -25.59 -45.05
C SER A 4 28.56 -24.71 -45.31
N ARG A 5 27.39 -25.34 -45.44
CA ARG A 5 26.10 -24.65 -45.44
C ARG A 5 25.81 -24.16 -44.03
N ARG A 6 25.86 -22.85 -43.81
CA ARG A 6 25.36 -22.24 -42.57
C ARG A 6 23.83 -22.41 -42.54
N PRO A 7 23.23 -22.90 -41.44
CA PRO A 7 21.78 -22.92 -41.32
C PRO A 7 21.26 -21.47 -41.16
N HIS A 8 20.22 -21.13 -41.92
CA HIS A 8 19.47 -19.89 -41.75
C HIS A 8 18.84 -19.85 -40.35
N PRO A 9 18.87 -18.70 -39.65
CA PRO A 9 18.16 -18.57 -38.38
C PRO A 9 16.66 -18.66 -38.64
N ILE A 10 16.03 -19.65 -38.03
CA ILE A 10 14.57 -19.79 -37.96
C ILE A 10 14.08 -18.60 -37.11
N ILE A 11 13.53 -17.59 -37.76
CA ILE A 11 12.79 -16.51 -37.10
C ILE A 11 11.46 -17.15 -36.64
N PRO A 12 11.16 -17.21 -35.32
CA PRO A 12 9.85 -17.64 -34.87
C PRO A 12 8.83 -16.64 -35.40
N ARG A 13 7.85 -17.14 -36.15
CA ARG A 13 6.63 -16.37 -36.45
C ARG A 13 5.93 -16.08 -35.12
N PRO A 14 5.56 -14.83 -34.80
CA PRO A 14 4.75 -14.55 -33.63
C PRO A 14 3.35 -15.15 -33.85
N CYS A 15 2.96 -16.05 -32.95
CA CYS A 15 1.58 -16.50 -32.83
C CYS A 15 0.69 -15.29 -32.53
N LEU A 16 -0.49 -15.23 -33.16
CA LEU A 16 -1.46 -14.16 -32.98
C LEU A 16 -1.82 -13.96 -31.50
N GLY A 17 -1.51 -12.80 -30.94
CA GLY A 17 -2.14 -12.28 -29.72
C GLY A 17 -1.22 -11.67 -28.67
N GLU A 18 0.03 -12.13 -28.56
CA GLU A 18 0.92 -11.70 -27.46
C GLU A 18 1.97 -10.70 -27.94
N ILE A 19 1.74 -9.41 -27.66
CA ILE A 19 2.75 -8.37 -27.84
C ILE A 19 3.61 -8.35 -26.58
N VAL A 20 4.87 -8.76 -26.74
CA VAL A 20 5.89 -8.67 -25.72
C VAL A 20 6.66 -7.36 -25.93
N LEU A 21 6.58 -6.44 -24.97
CA LEU A 21 7.26 -5.15 -25.02
C LEU A 21 8.53 -5.19 -24.14
N PRO A 22 9.70 -4.78 -24.67
CA PRO A 22 10.87 -4.50 -23.83
C PRO A 22 10.55 -3.40 -22.81
N SER A 23 11.00 -3.57 -21.57
CA SER A 23 10.83 -2.56 -20.50
C SER A 23 11.38 -1.17 -20.87
N VAL A 24 12.41 -1.11 -21.73
CA VAL A 24 13.01 0.11 -22.26
C VAL A 24 12.04 0.93 -23.11
N ASP A 25 11.02 0.31 -23.71
CA ASP A 25 10.03 1.01 -24.54
C ASP A 25 8.91 1.69 -23.73
N LEU A 26 8.85 1.47 -22.41
CA LEU A 26 7.89 2.16 -21.55
C LEU A 26 8.34 3.60 -21.29
N VAL A 27 7.40 4.53 -21.46
CA VAL A 27 7.61 5.93 -21.09
C VAL A 27 7.57 6.02 -19.58
N ASP A 28 8.63 6.53 -18.96
CA ASP A 28 8.66 6.81 -17.53
C ASP A 28 7.73 7.99 -17.20
N PRO A 29 6.60 7.76 -16.52
CA PRO A 29 5.64 8.80 -16.18
C PRO A 29 6.12 9.69 -15.02
N THR A 30 7.15 9.28 -14.27
CA THR A 30 7.78 10.06 -13.19
C THR A 30 8.79 11.07 -13.73
N ALA A 31 9.34 10.83 -14.92
CA ALA A 31 10.26 11.74 -15.59
C ALA A 31 9.57 13.02 -16.06
N GLY A 32 10.25 14.17 -15.97
CA GLY A 32 9.73 15.44 -16.48
C GLY A 32 9.37 15.39 -17.98
N ARG A 33 8.37 16.17 -18.42
CA ARG A 33 7.83 16.14 -19.80
C ARG A 33 8.91 16.21 -20.89
N LEU A 34 9.96 17.01 -20.68
CA LEU A 34 11.07 17.12 -21.64
C LEU A 34 11.92 15.84 -21.67
N SER A 35 12.22 15.27 -20.51
CA SER A 35 12.92 13.97 -20.39
C SER A 35 12.15 12.85 -21.09
N GLN A 36 10.82 12.84 -20.99
CA GLN A 36 9.98 11.86 -21.70
C GLN A 36 10.10 12.00 -23.23
N ILE A 37 10.14 13.24 -23.75
CA ILE A 37 10.31 13.50 -25.19
C ILE A 37 11.72 13.06 -25.64
N PHE A 38 12.76 13.41 -24.88
CA PHE A 38 14.13 12.98 -25.17
C PHE A 38 14.27 11.46 -25.15
N THR A 39 13.70 10.80 -24.14
CA THR A 39 13.73 9.32 -24.02
C THR A 39 13.01 8.64 -25.18
N ARG A 40 11.85 9.18 -25.63
CA ARG A 40 11.15 8.68 -26.83
C ARG A 40 12.01 8.81 -28.09
N LEU A 41 12.74 9.91 -28.23
CA LEU A 41 13.62 10.17 -29.38
C LEU A 41 14.87 9.28 -29.34
N THR A 42 15.51 9.12 -28.17
CA THR A 42 16.68 8.25 -28.01
C THR A 42 16.32 6.80 -28.27
N ASN A 43 15.20 6.29 -27.74
CA ASN A 43 14.78 4.91 -27.95
C ASN A 43 14.43 4.64 -29.42
N SER A 44 13.84 5.63 -30.10
CA SER A 44 13.57 5.56 -31.55
C SER A 44 14.85 5.56 -32.40
N MET A 45 15.91 6.25 -31.96
CA MET A 45 17.21 6.26 -32.64
C MET A 45 18.03 4.99 -32.37
N ILE A 46 17.98 4.45 -31.16
CA ILE A 46 18.64 3.19 -30.78
C ILE A 46 18.05 2.01 -31.58
N ARG A 47 16.75 2.03 -31.90
CA ARG A 47 16.13 1.04 -32.82
C ARG A 47 16.69 1.07 -34.25
N ARG A 48 17.25 2.20 -34.70
CA ARG A 48 17.85 2.34 -36.04
C ARG A 48 19.33 1.96 -36.08
N SER A 49 20.04 2.07 -34.95
CA SER A 49 21.43 1.63 -34.80
C SER A 49 21.52 0.37 -33.95
N ARG A 50 21.28 -0.81 -34.55
CA ARG A 50 21.85 -2.06 -34.02
C ARG A 50 23.37 -2.06 -34.28
N THR A 51 24.11 -1.28 -33.52
CA THR A 51 25.56 -1.45 -33.36
C THR A 51 25.87 -1.69 -31.90
N ASN A 52 26.39 -2.89 -31.63
CA ASN A 52 26.76 -3.41 -30.33
C ASN A 52 27.65 -2.41 -29.56
N THR A 53 27.14 -1.84 -28.46
CA THR A 53 27.96 -1.25 -27.40
C THR A 53 27.70 -2.03 -26.10
N PRO A 54 28.69 -2.77 -25.58
CA PRO A 54 28.50 -3.73 -24.49
C PRO A 54 28.65 -3.08 -23.11
N GLN A 55 27.95 -1.97 -22.86
CA GLN A 55 28.06 -1.27 -21.57
C GLN A 55 26.73 -0.82 -20.94
N LEU A 56 25.61 -1.11 -21.59
CA LEU A 56 24.25 -0.93 -21.04
C LEU A 56 23.56 -2.28 -20.76
N LEU A 57 24.33 -3.33 -20.45
CA LEU A 57 23.83 -4.71 -20.28
C LEU A 57 23.33 -5.03 -18.86
N MET A 58 23.22 -4.04 -17.97
CA MET A 58 22.72 -4.23 -16.60
C MET A 58 21.26 -3.81 -16.41
N SER A 59 20.62 -3.25 -17.44
CA SER A 59 19.17 -3.08 -17.47
C SER A 59 18.60 -4.39 -18.01
N GLN A 60 18.22 -5.30 -17.12
CA GLN A 60 17.64 -6.59 -17.48
C GLN A 60 16.64 -6.42 -18.63
N ASP A 61 16.85 -7.18 -19.71
CA ASP A 61 15.91 -7.34 -20.83
C ASP A 61 14.63 -7.99 -20.28
N ARG A 62 13.84 -7.20 -19.56
CA ARG A 62 12.57 -7.60 -18.97
C ARG A 62 11.52 -7.40 -20.04
N LEU A 63 10.85 -8.50 -20.32
CA LEU A 63 9.79 -8.60 -21.31
C LEU A 63 8.45 -8.43 -20.58
N ILE A 64 7.68 -7.44 -20.99
CA ILE A 64 6.35 -7.16 -20.44
C ILE A 64 5.32 -7.79 -21.37
N LEU A 65 4.56 -8.74 -20.84
CA LEU A 65 3.45 -9.33 -21.57
C LEU A 65 2.24 -8.39 -21.50
N THR A 66 1.90 -7.78 -22.63
CA THR A 66 0.89 -6.71 -22.68
C THR A 66 -0.51 -7.17 -22.26
N SER A 67 -0.87 -8.44 -22.51
CA SER A 67 -2.14 -9.03 -22.06
C SER A 67 -2.21 -9.05 -20.53
N LEU A 68 -1.21 -9.65 -19.87
CA LEU A 68 -1.14 -9.69 -18.41
C LEU A 68 -1.09 -8.29 -17.78
N LEU A 69 -0.39 -7.35 -18.41
CA LEU A 69 -0.32 -5.96 -17.95
C LEU A 69 -1.71 -5.28 -17.98
N LYS A 70 -2.52 -5.55 -19.00
CA LYS A 70 -3.90 -5.04 -19.10
C LYS A 70 -4.80 -5.66 -18.04
N ASP A 71 -4.73 -6.97 -17.86
CA ASP A 71 -5.52 -7.68 -16.86
C ASP A 71 -5.18 -7.18 -15.45
N LYS A 72 -3.89 -7.02 -15.16
CA LYS A 72 -3.40 -6.43 -13.90
C LYS A 72 -3.82 -4.98 -13.72
N ALA A 73 -3.83 -4.17 -14.79
CA ALA A 73 -4.31 -2.79 -14.71
C ALA A 73 -5.79 -2.72 -14.31
N VAL A 74 -6.62 -3.64 -14.82
CA VAL A 74 -8.04 -3.74 -14.42
C VAL A 74 -8.16 -4.17 -12.97
N GLU A 75 -7.38 -5.16 -12.53
CA GLU A 75 -7.36 -5.63 -11.14
C GLU A 75 -6.97 -4.52 -10.17
N VAL A 76 -5.90 -3.77 -10.46
CA VAL A 76 -5.44 -2.65 -9.62
C VAL A 76 -6.47 -1.53 -9.56
N VAL A 77 -7.10 -1.16 -10.68
CA VAL A 77 -8.17 -0.15 -10.68
C VAL A 77 -9.38 -0.64 -9.88
N LYS A 78 -9.72 -1.93 -9.96
CA LYS A 78 -10.79 -2.53 -9.17
C LYS A 78 -10.49 -2.44 -7.66
N LEU A 79 -9.29 -2.84 -7.24
CA LEU A 79 -8.86 -2.74 -5.84
C LEU A 79 -8.91 -1.29 -5.33
N LEU A 80 -8.50 -0.32 -6.15
CA LEU A 80 -8.62 1.09 -5.80
C LEU A 80 -10.08 1.55 -5.72
N SER A 81 -10.97 1.03 -6.57
CA SER A 81 -12.39 1.39 -6.55
C SER A 81 -13.15 0.85 -5.34
N GLU A 82 -12.77 -0.30 -4.80
CA GLU A 82 -13.41 -0.90 -3.61
C GLU A 82 -13.26 0.01 -2.37
N CYS A 83 -12.23 0.85 -2.34
CA CYS A 83 -11.95 1.77 -1.25
C CYS A 83 -12.48 3.19 -1.46
N HIS A 84 -13.07 3.51 -2.62
CA HIS A 84 -13.39 4.90 -2.98
C HIS A 84 -14.67 5.02 -3.81
N TRP A 85 -15.60 5.86 -3.34
CA TRP A 85 -16.85 6.19 -4.04
C TRP A 85 -16.69 7.34 -5.05
N THR A 86 -15.49 7.91 -5.17
CA THR A 86 -15.19 9.04 -6.06
C THR A 86 -14.84 8.57 -7.48
N SER A 87 -14.87 9.49 -8.46
CA SER A 87 -14.52 9.16 -9.84
C SER A 87 -13.01 8.99 -10.08
N SER A 88 -12.18 9.45 -9.15
CA SER A 88 -10.74 9.30 -9.17
C SER A 88 -10.17 9.11 -7.77
N CYS A 89 -9.16 8.26 -7.67
CA CYS A 89 -8.46 7.94 -6.44
C CYS A 89 -7.04 8.54 -6.47
N ILE A 90 -6.54 8.97 -5.32
CA ILE A 90 -5.16 9.39 -5.12
C ILE A 90 -4.53 8.43 -4.13
N VAL A 91 -3.34 7.92 -4.44
CA VAL A 91 -2.56 7.05 -3.55
C VAL A 91 -1.11 7.50 -3.52
N THR A 92 -0.41 7.20 -2.42
CA THR A 92 1.05 7.34 -2.37
C THR A 92 1.70 6.36 -3.32
N MET A 93 2.89 6.70 -3.82
CA MET A 93 3.66 5.80 -4.67
C MET A 93 3.99 4.50 -3.94
N LYS A 94 4.27 4.56 -2.64
CA LYS A 94 4.51 3.38 -1.82
C LYS A 94 3.29 2.43 -1.83
N ARG A 95 2.10 2.94 -1.51
CA ARG A 95 0.88 2.13 -1.51
C ARG A 95 0.55 1.58 -2.90
N PHE A 96 0.79 2.36 -3.94
CA PHE A 96 0.63 1.91 -5.32
C PHE A 96 1.58 0.75 -5.64
N GLN A 97 2.84 0.81 -5.20
CA GLN A 97 3.81 -0.28 -5.35
C GLN A 97 3.39 -1.53 -4.60
N ASP A 98 2.91 -1.39 -3.37
CA ASP A 98 2.43 -2.51 -2.56
C ASP A 98 1.25 -3.24 -3.25
N ILE A 99 0.30 -2.49 -3.82
CA ILE A 99 -0.83 -3.05 -4.58
C ILE A 99 -0.36 -3.72 -5.88
N CYS A 100 0.64 -3.14 -6.54
CA CYS A 100 1.13 -3.65 -7.83
C CYS A 100 2.05 -4.86 -7.72
N GLY A 101 2.52 -5.25 -6.51
CA GLY A 101 3.49 -6.32 -6.32
C GLY A 101 4.97 -5.89 -6.34
N GLY A 102 5.22 -4.58 -6.46
CA GLY A 102 6.56 -3.99 -6.36
C GLY A 102 6.81 -2.81 -7.28
N ALA A 103 7.99 -2.20 -7.15
CA ALA A 103 8.37 -0.99 -7.88
C ALA A 103 8.35 -1.14 -9.41
N TYR A 104 8.84 -2.26 -9.94
CA TYR A 104 8.90 -2.49 -11.38
C TYR A 104 7.51 -2.65 -12.01
N GLU A 105 6.65 -3.45 -11.38
CA GLU A 105 5.27 -3.68 -11.84
C GLU A 105 4.45 -2.39 -11.75
N ALA A 106 4.63 -1.62 -10.68
CA ALA A 106 4.05 -0.29 -10.54
C ALA A 106 4.49 0.67 -11.65
N SER A 107 5.79 0.76 -11.97
CA SER A 107 6.25 1.59 -13.08
C SER A 107 5.64 1.15 -14.41
N ALA A 108 5.51 -0.16 -14.64
CA ALA A 108 4.92 -0.69 -15.86
C ALA A 108 3.42 -0.35 -15.98
N LEU A 109 2.68 -0.57 -14.90
CA LEU A 109 1.26 -0.26 -14.80
C LEU A 109 0.99 1.24 -14.89
N LEU A 110 1.80 2.06 -14.22
CA LEU A 110 1.66 3.51 -14.28
C LEU A 110 1.91 4.04 -15.69
N SER A 111 2.94 3.54 -16.38
CA SER A 111 3.20 3.89 -17.78
C SER A 111 2.01 3.52 -18.68
N HIS A 112 1.46 2.32 -18.50
CA HIS A 112 0.30 1.83 -19.24
C HIS A 112 -0.95 2.68 -19.01
N LEU A 113 -1.31 2.91 -17.74
CA LEU A 113 -2.46 3.70 -17.34
C LEU A 113 -2.30 5.16 -17.77
N SER A 114 -1.11 5.73 -17.66
CA SER A 114 -0.82 7.09 -18.14
C SER A 114 -0.91 7.21 -19.65
N ALA A 115 -0.47 6.20 -20.41
CA ALA A 115 -0.62 6.18 -21.87
C ALA A 115 -2.10 6.14 -22.30
N GLN A 116 -2.97 5.56 -21.47
CA GLN A 116 -4.42 5.54 -21.66
C GLN A 116 -5.13 6.78 -21.08
N GLY A 117 -4.41 7.71 -20.47
CA GLY A 117 -5.00 8.85 -19.75
C GLY A 117 -5.74 8.45 -18.47
N LYS A 118 -5.59 7.21 -17.99
CA LYS A 118 -6.23 6.64 -16.80
C LYS A 118 -5.45 6.84 -15.51
N ALA A 119 -4.19 7.27 -15.58
CA ALA A 119 -3.41 7.64 -14.39
C ALA A 119 -2.50 8.84 -14.64
N ARG A 120 -2.18 9.59 -13.59
CA ARG A 120 -1.22 10.68 -13.62
C ARG A 120 -0.34 10.65 -12.36
N TYR A 121 0.96 10.79 -12.57
CA TYR A 121 1.92 10.94 -11.49
C TYR A 121 1.89 12.36 -10.90
N LEU A 122 2.03 12.47 -9.59
CA LEU A 122 2.15 13.71 -8.85
C LEU A 122 3.30 13.62 -7.84
N SER A 123 4.00 14.74 -7.66
CA SER A 123 5.10 14.89 -6.72
C SER A 123 4.95 16.20 -5.95
N LEU A 124 5.15 16.17 -4.64
CA LEU A 124 5.11 17.33 -3.78
C LEU A 124 6.47 17.46 -3.06
N SER A 125 7.02 18.68 -3.05
CA SER A 125 8.31 18.99 -2.41
C SER A 125 8.17 20.09 -1.34
N LYS A 126 7.04 20.16 -0.64
CA LYS A 126 6.83 21.10 0.47
C LYS A 126 7.39 20.50 1.77
N GLY A 127 8.70 20.53 1.93
CA GLY A 127 9.42 19.92 3.05
C GLY A 127 9.83 18.49 2.72
N ASP A 128 8.97 17.52 3.03
CA ASP A 128 9.18 16.13 2.64
C ASP A 128 8.83 15.90 1.17
N PHE A 129 9.63 15.10 0.48
CA PHE A 129 9.35 14.69 -0.89
C PHE A 129 8.32 13.56 -0.87
N ILE A 130 7.13 13.84 -1.39
CA ILE A 130 6.00 12.92 -1.41
C ILE A 130 5.62 12.65 -2.87
N GLU A 131 5.60 11.38 -3.24
CA GLU A 131 5.18 10.93 -4.56
C GLU A 131 3.83 10.21 -4.47
N GLY A 132 3.03 10.39 -5.51
CA GLY A 132 1.73 9.77 -5.60
C GLY A 132 1.25 9.56 -7.03
N VAL A 133 0.14 8.84 -7.14
CA VAL A 133 -0.54 8.54 -8.39
C VAL A 133 -2.02 8.88 -8.23
N LYS A 134 -2.54 9.66 -9.17
CA LYS A 134 -3.98 9.89 -9.36
C LYS A 134 -4.50 8.96 -10.44
N VAL A 135 -5.48 8.12 -10.12
CA VAL A 135 -6.04 7.10 -11.00
C VAL A 135 -7.53 7.39 -11.24
N SER A 136 -8.00 7.25 -12.48
CA SER A 136 -9.43 7.33 -12.80
C SER A 136 -10.08 5.99 -12.49
N LEU A 137 -11.12 6.02 -11.67
CA LEU A 137 -11.95 4.85 -11.37
C LEU A 137 -13.09 4.69 -12.38
N SER A 138 -13.33 5.71 -13.20
CA SER A 138 -14.35 5.71 -14.23
C SER A 138 -13.79 5.32 -15.62
N ALA A 139 -14.69 5.14 -16.58
CA ALA A 139 -14.30 4.97 -17.98
C ALA A 139 -13.63 6.24 -18.57
N SER A 140 -13.80 7.39 -17.91
CA SER A 140 -13.27 8.68 -18.38
C SER A 140 -11.78 8.86 -18.08
N SER A 141 -11.16 9.79 -18.83
CA SER A 141 -9.77 10.20 -18.62
C SER A 141 -9.60 10.94 -17.28
N VAL A 142 -8.44 10.76 -16.65
CA VAL A 142 -8.07 11.47 -15.42
C VAL A 142 -7.97 12.97 -15.68
N PRO A 143 -8.65 13.81 -14.88
CA PRO A 143 -8.54 15.26 -14.98
C PRO A 143 -7.13 15.75 -14.67
N SER A 144 -6.84 17.02 -14.95
CA SER A 144 -5.56 17.60 -14.57
C SER A 144 -5.35 17.60 -13.06
N ILE A 145 -4.08 17.45 -12.63
CA ILE A 145 -3.71 17.62 -11.22
C ILE A 145 -4.05 19.05 -10.81
N SER A 146 -4.83 19.16 -9.76
CA SER A 146 -5.24 20.39 -9.09
C SER A 146 -4.44 20.58 -7.80
N SER A 147 -4.51 21.78 -7.19
CA SER A 147 -3.91 22.01 -5.88
C SER A 147 -4.52 21.11 -4.80
N LEU A 148 -5.83 20.90 -4.86
CA LEU A 148 -6.55 19.99 -3.96
C LEU A 148 -5.99 18.57 -4.03
N ASP A 149 -5.61 18.08 -5.21
CA ASP A 149 -5.01 16.75 -5.35
C ASP A 149 -3.68 16.63 -4.57
N CYS A 150 -2.88 17.70 -4.55
CA CYS A 150 -1.64 17.74 -3.77
C CYS A 150 -1.92 17.76 -2.26
N ASP A 151 -2.94 18.50 -1.83
CA ASP A 151 -3.33 18.57 -0.43
C ASP A 151 -3.90 17.23 0.05
N VAL A 152 -4.72 16.55 -0.78
CA VAL A 152 -5.22 15.19 -0.53
C VAL A 152 -4.06 14.20 -0.45
N LEU A 153 -3.09 14.24 -1.37
CA LEU A 153 -1.91 13.37 -1.29
C LEU A 153 -1.14 13.57 0.03
N HIS A 154 -0.97 14.82 0.47
CA HIS A 154 -0.30 15.13 1.72
C HIS A 154 -1.07 14.59 2.93
N LEU A 155 -2.40 14.71 2.93
CA LEU A 155 -3.26 14.14 3.98
C LEU A 155 -3.14 12.61 4.03
N ILE A 156 -3.22 11.92 2.89
CA ILE A 156 -3.05 10.46 2.80
C ILE A 156 -1.68 10.03 3.33
N TRP A 157 -0.61 10.72 2.90
CA TRP A 157 0.72 10.46 3.43
C TRP A 157 0.81 10.67 4.95
N THR A 158 0.14 11.70 5.47
CA THR A 158 0.07 11.98 6.91
C THR A 158 -0.63 10.83 7.65
N THR A 159 -1.75 10.31 7.12
CA THR A 159 -2.44 9.12 7.64
C THR A 159 -1.49 7.92 7.70
N GLU A 160 -0.76 7.64 6.63
CA GLU A 160 0.21 6.54 6.60
C GLU A 160 1.33 6.70 7.63
N LYS A 161 1.79 7.94 7.86
CA LYS A 161 2.82 8.24 8.87
C LYS A 161 2.30 8.08 10.29
N LEU A 162 1.09 8.55 10.56
CA LEU A 162 0.44 8.37 11.86
C LEU A 162 0.19 6.89 12.15
N GLN A 163 -0.26 6.11 11.17
CA GLN A 163 -0.42 4.66 11.32
C GLN A 163 0.91 3.96 11.63
N GLN A 164 2.00 4.34 10.96
CA GLN A 164 3.34 3.82 11.26
C GLN A 164 3.76 4.16 12.69
N GLN A 165 3.51 5.38 13.16
CA GLN A 165 3.79 5.78 14.54
C GLN A 165 2.94 4.99 15.54
N LEU A 166 1.66 4.79 15.26
CA LEU A 166 0.76 4.01 16.11
C LEU A 166 1.25 2.58 16.28
N ASN A 167 1.66 1.92 15.19
CA ASN A 167 2.22 0.55 15.22
C ASN A 167 3.47 0.46 16.10
N VAL A 168 4.36 1.45 16.03
CA VAL A 168 5.57 1.51 16.88
C VAL A 168 5.20 1.69 18.36
N ILE A 169 4.22 2.55 18.65
CA ILE A 169 3.73 2.77 20.03
C ILE A 169 3.08 1.49 20.55
N ASP A 170 2.28 0.79 19.75
CA ASP A 170 1.65 -0.48 20.12
C ASP A 170 2.67 -1.55 20.46
N GLN A 171 3.72 -1.71 19.66
CA GLN A 171 4.82 -2.61 19.98
C GLN A 171 5.50 -2.23 21.30
N ARG A 172 5.67 -0.93 21.58
CA ARG A 172 6.22 -0.44 22.85
C ARG A 172 5.30 -0.74 24.03
N CYS A 173 3.99 -0.59 23.86
CA CYS A 173 2.98 -0.93 24.86
C CYS A 173 3.04 -2.44 25.16
N GLN A 174 3.03 -3.29 24.14
CA GLN A 174 3.12 -4.74 24.30
C GLN A 174 4.40 -5.16 25.02
N THR A 175 5.54 -4.60 24.63
CA THR A 175 6.84 -4.91 25.26
C THR A 175 6.85 -4.48 26.72
N SER A 176 6.38 -3.27 27.02
CA SER A 176 6.30 -2.77 28.41
C SER A 176 5.37 -3.61 29.28
N ARG A 177 4.24 -4.09 28.71
CA ARG A 177 3.31 -5.00 29.39
C ARG A 177 3.95 -6.36 29.68
N LYS A 178 4.62 -6.97 28.69
CA LYS A 178 5.31 -8.26 28.87
C LYS A 178 6.42 -8.16 29.93
N SER A 179 7.23 -7.12 29.89
CA SER A 179 8.30 -6.90 30.88
C SER A 179 7.75 -6.63 32.29
N ALA A 180 6.63 -5.91 32.41
CA ALA A 180 5.96 -5.71 33.69
C ALA A 180 5.50 -7.05 34.29
N LEU A 181 4.85 -7.90 33.50
CA LEU A 181 4.38 -9.23 33.94
C LEU A 181 5.56 -10.13 34.35
N ALA A 182 6.63 -10.16 33.57
CA ALA A 182 7.83 -10.94 33.90
C ALA A 182 8.47 -10.48 35.22
N CYS A 183 8.53 -9.16 35.46
CA CYS A 183 9.05 -8.61 36.72
C CYS A 183 8.14 -8.89 37.92
N LEU A 184 6.83 -8.96 37.72
CA LEU A 184 5.88 -9.36 38.77
C LEU A 184 6.05 -10.83 39.14
N ASN A 185 6.16 -11.72 38.13
CA ASN A 185 6.33 -13.15 38.34
C ASN A 185 7.67 -13.50 39.00
N SER A 186 8.71 -12.72 38.76
CA SER A 186 10.02 -12.84 39.44
C SER A 186 10.09 -12.13 40.80
N GLY A 187 8.98 -11.54 41.28
CA GLY A 187 8.89 -10.87 42.58
C GLY A 187 9.51 -9.47 42.64
N ASN A 188 10.05 -8.93 41.53
CA ASN A 188 10.67 -7.62 41.48
C ASN A 188 9.65 -6.48 41.26
N LYS A 189 8.92 -6.16 42.35
CA LYS A 189 7.83 -5.17 42.34
C LYS A 189 8.27 -3.76 41.92
N LYS A 190 9.49 -3.32 42.27
CA LYS A 190 9.98 -1.96 41.94
C LYS A 190 10.18 -1.78 40.44
N VAL A 191 10.76 -2.78 39.77
CA VAL A 191 11.00 -2.75 38.31
C VAL A 191 9.68 -2.93 37.55
N ALA A 192 8.78 -3.78 38.04
CA ALA A 192 7.43 -3.91 37.50
C ALA A 192 6.68 -2.57 37.48
N LEU A 193 6.69 -1.83 38.60
CA LEU A 193 6.06 -0.50 38.68
C LEU A 193 6.65 0.50 37.68
N ARG A 194 7.95 0.42 37.39
CA ARG A 194 8.59 1.27 36.37
C ARG A 194 8.05 0.95 34.97
N HIS A 195 7.93 -0.33 34.61
CA HIS A 195 7.36 -0.73 33.32
C HIS A 195 5.87 -0.38 33.20
N VAL A 196 5.10 -0.47 34.28
CA VAL A 196 3.70 -0.01 34.29
C VAL A 196 3.59 1.50 34.05
N ARG A 197 4.48 2.32 34.64
CA ARG A 197 4.51 3.76 34.37
C ARG A 197 4.86 4.07 32.92
N GLN A 198 5.83 3.36 32.34
CA GLN A 198 6.18 3.48 30.92
C GLN A 198 5.01 3.09 30.00
N LEU A 199 4.30 2.01 30.34
CA LEU A 199 3.10 1.58 29.64
C LEU A 199 2.01 2.66 29.66
N LYS A 200 1.78 3.30 30.82
CA LYS A 200 0.78 4.39 30.94
C LYS A 200 1.11 5.55 30.00
N LEU A 201 2.36 6.03 30.02
CA LEU A 201 2.81 7.11 29.13
C LEU A 201 2.71 6.71 27.64
N ALA A 202 3.00 5.45 27.33
CA ALA A 202 2.85 4.94 25.96
C ALA A 202 1.38 4.89 25.51
N ASN A 203 0.46 4.47 26.39
CA ASN A 203 -0.96 4.47 26.09
C ASN A 203 -1.52 5.89 25.87
N GLU A 204 -1.08 6.87 26.67
CA GLU A 204 -1.47 8.27 26.46
C GLU A 204 -0.98 8.79 25.10
N SER A 205 0.28 8.49 24.72
CA SER A 205 0.78 8.84 23.38
C SER A 205 0.05 8.10 22.25
N ARG A 206 -0.41 6.86 22.50
CA ARG A 206 -1.20 6.06 21.55
C ARG A 206 -2.56 6.70 21.29
N GLU A 207 -3.24 7.14 22.34
CA GLU A 207 -4.53 7.82 22.26
C GLU A 207 -4.42 9.16 21.52
N ASN A 208 -3.40 9.96 21.84
CA ASN A 208 -3.12 11.22 21.14
C ASN A 208 -2.82 11.00 19.64
N CYS A 209 -2.08 9.93 19.29
CA CYS A 209 -1.81 9.58 17.89
C CYS A 209 -3.08 9.09 17.16
N ALA A 210 -3.88 8.24 17.81
CA ALA A 210 -5.12 7.71 17.24
C ALA A 210 -6.18 8.80 17.02
N THR A 211 -6.33 9.73 17.97
CA THR A 211 -7.24 10.88 17.82
C THR A 211 -6.83 11.79 16.66
N LEU A 212 -5.52 12.03 16.48
CA LEU A 212 -5.03 12.79 15.34
C LEU A 212 -5.27 12.05 14.01
N LEU A 213 -5.05 10.74 13.97
CA LEU A 213 -5.33 9.90 12.80
C LEU A 213 -6.80 9.99 12.38
N ASN A 214 -7.72 9.75 13.33
CA ASN A 214 -9.16 9.84 13.09
C ASN A 214 -9.57 11.21 12.54
N ARG A 215 -8.96 12.30 13.05
CA ARG A 215 -9.26 13.66 12.57
C ARG A 215 -8.80 13.88 11.13
N VAL A 216 -7.66 13.30 10.72
CA VAL A 216 -7.18 13.41 9.33
C VAL A 216 -8.07 12.58 8.39
N GLU A 217 -8.49 11.39 8.81
CA GLU A 217 -9.42 10.54 8.06
C GLU A 217 -10.79 11.21 7.90
N GLU A 218 -11.34 11.81 8.96
CA GLU A 218 -12.58 12.59 8.88
C GLU A 218 -12.48 13.74 7.87
N VAL A 219 -11.34 14.45 7.82
CA VAL A 219 -11.13 15.50 6.82
C VAL A 219 -11.10 14.92 5.40
N LEU A 220 -10.48 13.76 5.17
CA LEU A 220 -10.49 13.08 3.87
C LEU A 220 -11.92 12.68 3.46
N ASP A 221 -12.72 12.17 4.40
CA ASP A 221 -14.12 11.78 4.16
C ASP A 221 -15.00 12.99 3.83
N VAL A 222 -14.81 14.11 4.53
CA VAL A 222 -15.49 15.38 4.24
C VAL A 222 -15.11 15.90 2.85
N ILE A 223 -13.84 15.81 2.46
CA ILE A 223 -13.38 16.20 1.11
C ILE A 223 -14.05 15.32 0.05
N ALA A 224 -14.07 14.00 0.23
CA ALA A 224 -14.69 13.07 -0.70
C ALA A 224 -16.20 13.32 -0.83
N SER A 225 -16.88 13.55 0.29
CA SER A 225 -18.31 13.89 0.34
C SER A 225 -18.60 15.22 -0.37
N ALA A 226 -17.74 16.23 -0.18
CA ALA A 226 -17.87 17.51 -0.84
C ALA A 226 -17.65 17.41 -2.37
N GLU A 227 -16.70 16.57 -2.82
CA GLU A 227 -16.49 16.31 -4.25
C GLU A 227 -17.72 15.66 -4.89
N SER A 228 -18.33 14.68 -4.22
CA SER A 228 -19.57 14.04 -4.68
C SER A 228 -20.74 15.03 -4.72
N THR A 229 -20.93 15.80 -3.64
CA THR A 229 -22.00 16.82 -3.52
C THR A 229 -21.88 17.87 -4.62
N LYS A 230 -20.66 18.31 -4.93
CA LYS A 230 -20.39 19.25 -6.03
C LYS A 230 -20.88 18.69 -7.36
N LYS A 231 -20.59 17.43 -7.68
CA LYS A 231 -21.04 16.79 -8.93
C LYS A 231 -22.56 16.67 -9.01
N VAL A 232 -23.21 16.33 -7.89
CA VAL A 232 -24.69 16.31 -7.81
C VAL A 232 -25.26 17.70 -8.07
N SER A 233 -24.71 18.74 -7.44
CA SER A 233 -25.15 20.12 -7.65
C SER A 233 -24.94 20.60 -9.10
N GLU A 234 -23.82 20.23 -9.74
CA GLU A 234 -23.55 20.55 -11.15
C GLU A 234 -24.59 19.87 -12.06
N ALA A 235 -24.91 18.60 -11.82
CA ALA A 235 -25.93 17.88 -12.57
C ALA A 235 -27.32 18.52 -12.44
N ILE A 236 -27.71 18.93 -11.23
CA ILE A 236 -28.98 19.64 -10.99
C ILE A 236 -29.01 20.98 -11.75
N GLN A 237 -27.91 21.74 -11.72
CA GLN A 237 -27.83 23.02 -12.41
C GLN A 237 -27.94 22.86 -13.94
N ILE A 238 -27.30 21.84 -14.50
CA ILE A 238 -27.41 21.50 -15.93
C ILE A 238 -28.87 21.15 -16.28
N GLY A 239 -29.52 20.31 -15.47
CA GLY A 239 -30.93 19.96 -15.65
C GLY A 239 -31.86 21.19 -15.60
N ALA A 240 -31.68 22.06 -14.61
CA ALA A 240 -32.45 23.29 -14.48
C ALA A 240 -32.24 24.25 -15.66
N GLN A 241 -31.01 24.39 -16.15
CA GLN A 241 -30.71 25.21 -17.32
C GLN A 241 -31.34 24.61 -18.59
N ALA A 242 -31.30 23.28 -18.77
CA ALA A 242 -31.95 22.61 -19.90
C ALA A 242 -33.47 22.84 -19.90
N ILE A 243 -34.14 22.76 -18.74
CA ILE A 243 -35.58 23.06 -18.62
C ILE A 243 -35.86 24.51 -19.05
N LYS A 244 -35.04 25.46 -18.57
CA LYS A 244 -35.18 26.89 -18.89
C LYS A 244 -34.98 27.18 -20.38
N GLU A 245 -34.00 26.54 -21.02
CA GLU A 245 -33.69 26.73 -22.45
C GLU A 245 -34.77 26.14 -23.36
N ASN A 246 -35.38 25.02 -22.97
CA ASN A 246 -36.41 24.34 -23.75
C ASN A 246 -37.82 24.91 -23.56
N LYS A 247 -38.00 25.95 -22.72
CA LYS A 247 -39.31 26.54 -22.37
C LYS A 247 -40.33 25.51 -21.87
N MET A 248 -39.88 24.39 -21.33
CA MET A 248 -40.77 23.42 -20.70
C MET A 248 -41.32 24.05 -19.43
N SER A 249 -42.64 24.01 -19.28
CA SER A 249 -43.31 24.49 -18.06
C SER A 249 -43.00 23.55 -16.89
N VAL A 250 -43.06 24.07 -15.66
CA VAL A 250 -42.82 23.27 -14.44
C VAL A 250 -43.83 22.13 -14.36
N GLU A 251 -45.05 22.35 -14.85
CA GLU A 251 -46.15 21.40 -14.91
C GLU A 251 -45.88 20.25 -15.88
N GLU A 252 -45.32 20.52 -17.06
CA GLU A 252 -44.91 19.49 -18.04
C GLU A 252 -43.73 18.66 -17.52
N VAL A 253 -42.78 19.29 -16.81
CA VAL A 253 -41.68 18.57 -16.15
C VAL A 253 -42.21 17.67 -15.03
N GLN A 254 -43.13 18.17 -14.20
CA GLN A 254 -43.76 17.40 -13.13
C GLN A 254 -44.52 16.17 -13.69
N HIS A 255 -45.27 16.34 -14.78
CA HIS A 255 -45.99 15.24 -15.45
C HIS A 255 -45.02 14.18 -15.98
N CYS A 256 -43.94 14.61 -16.64
CA CYS A 256 -42.95 13.70 -17.20
C CYS A 256 -42.14 12.96 -16.10
N LEU A 257 -41.80 13.65 -15.00
CA LEU A 257 -41.16 13.01 -13.84
C LEU A 257 -42.09 11.99 -13.17
N GLN A 258 -43.40 12.29 -13.08
CA GLN A 258 -44.38 11.36 -12.54
C GLN A 258 -44.55 10.11 -13.43
N GLU A 259 -44.62 10.27 -14.75
CA GLU A 259 -44.63 9.14 -15.70
C GLU A 259 -43.36 8.28 -15.58
N ILE A 260 -42.20 8.91 -15.37
CA ILE A 260 -40.94 8.19 -15.14
C ILE A 260 -40.98 7.44 -13.81
N GLU A 261 -41.43 8.05 -12.73
CA GLU A 261 -41.52 7.40 -11.40
C GLU A 261 -42.49 6.22 -11.43
N GLU A 262 -43.66 6.37 -12.07
CA GLU A 262 -44.60 5.25 -12.34
C GLU A 262 -43.94 4.14 -13.18
N SER A 263 -43.08 4.49 -14.14
CA SER A 263 -42.31 3.49 -14.92
C SER A 263 -41.22 2.78 -14.11
N ILE A 264 -40.55 3.48 -13.19
CA ILE A 264 -39.55 2.90 -12.29
C ILE A 264 -40.23 1.96 -11.29
N ASP A 265 -41.37 2.37 -10.72
CA ASP A 265 -42.12 1.54 -9.78
C ASP A 265 -42.66 0.27 -10.43
N THR A 266 -43.16 0.37 -11.67
CA THR A 266 -43.58 -0.83 -12.43
C THR A 266 -42.39 -1.75 -12.74
N GLN A 267 -41.22 -1.19 -13.09
CA GLN A 267 -40.01 -1.98 -13.32
C GLN A 267 -39.48 -2.65 -12.04
N LYS A 268 -39.52 -1.96 -10.91
CA LYS A 268 -39.15 -2.50 -9.60
C LYS A 268 -40.11 -3.58 -9.12
N GLN A 269 -41.40 -3.45 -9.41
CA GLN A 269 -42.38 -4.51 -9.14
C GLN A 269 -42.10 -5.77 -10.00
N ILE A 270 -41.69 -5.59 -11.25
CA ILE A 270 -41.28 -6.70 -12.13
C ILE A 270 -40.01 -7.37 -11.61
N GLU A 271 -39.00 -6.59 -11.22
CA GLU A 271 -37.75 -7.10 -10.65
C GLU A 271 -37.99 -7.85 -9.34
N ASN A 272 -38.78 -7.28 -8.43
CA ASN A 272 -39.20 -7.95 -7.21
C ASN A 272 -39.97 -9.24 -7.49
N ALA A 273 -40.83 -9.29 -8.51
CA ALA A 273 -41.56 -10.52 -8.89
C ALA A 273 -40.62 -11.59 -9.48
N LEU A 274 -39.58 -11.18 -10.22
CA LEU A 274 -38.54 -12.05 -10.74
C LEU A 274 -37.63 -12.58 -9.63
N GLU A 275 -37.27 -11.73 -8.67
CA GLU A 275 -36.45 -12.07 -7.51
C GLU A 275 -37.21 -12.97 -6.52
N SER A 276 -38.51 -12.73 -6.35
CA SER A 276 -39.44 -13.59 -5.59
C SER A 276 -39.58 -15.01 -6.18
N THR A 277 -39.30 -15.16 -7.48
CA THR A 277 -39.29 -16.47 -8.15
C THR A 277 -37.98 -17.22 -7.93
N SER A 278 -36.91 -16.53 -7.51
CA SER A 278 -35.56 -17.08 -7.33
C SER A 278 -35.22 -17.47 -5.88
N LEU A 279 -36.10 -17.22 -4.90
CA LEU A 279 -35.79 -17.31 -3.47
C LEU A 279 -36.33 -18.56 -2.75
N TYR A 280 -36.70 -19.60 -3.51
CA TYR A 280 -37.06 -20.90 -2.93
C TYR A 280 -35.96 -21.93 -3.17
N THR A 281 -34.83 -21.79 -2.48
CA THR A 281 -34.03 -22.91 -1.94
C THR A 281 -32.88 -22.36 -1.10
N VAL A 282 -32.64 -23.01 0.03
CA VAL A 282 -31.53 -22.86 0.99
C VAL A 282 -31.78 -21.80 2.07
N VAL A 283 -32.65 -22.19 2.99
CA VAL A 283 -32.56 -21.87 4.41
C VAL A 283 -31.54 -22.85 5.00
N GLU A 284 -30.53 -22.35 5.71
CA GLU A 284 -29.92 -22.95 6.93
C GLU A 284 -28.78 -22.00 7.33
N ASP A 285 -29.04 -21.17 8.34
CA ASP A 285 -28.60 -21.38 9.72
C ASP A 285 -27.16 -20.90 9.91
N GLU A 286 -27.02 -19.61 10.12
CA GLU A 286 -25.79 -18.98 10.59
C GLU A 286 -26.07 -18.37 11.98
N GLU A 287 -26.37 -19.25 12.93
CA GLU A 287 -26.53 -18.89 14.33
C GLU A 287 -25.14 -18.90 15.02
N SER A 288 -24.68 -17.70 15.36
CA SER A 288 -23.82 -17.35 16.50
C SER A 288 -22.47 -18.09 16.68
N ILE A 289 -21.45 -17.64 15.94
CA ILE A 289 -20.02 -17.98 16.11
C ILE A 289 -19.48 -17.66 17.54
N GLU A 290 -20.13 -16.78 18.30
CA GLU A 290 -19.71 -16.35 19.65
C GLU A 290 -19.96 -17.44 20.72
N GLU A 291 -20.97 -18.29 20.53
CA GLU A 291 -21.26 -19.42 21.43
C GLU A 291 -20.30 -20.60 21.18
N GLU A 292 -19.76 -20.74 19.96
CA GLU A 292 -18.69 -21.70 19.66
C GLU A 292 -17.34 -21.31 20.29
N PHE A 293 -17.00 -20.02 20.37
CA PHE A 293 -15.73 -19.57 20.97
C PHE A 293 -15.65 -19.88 22.48
N LYS A 294 -16.77 -19.71 23.18
CA LYS A 294 -16.87 -20.03 24.62
C LYS A 294 -16.87 -21.54 24.91
N LYS A 295 -17.38 -22.34 23.96
CA LYS A 295 -17.34 -23.81 23.99
C LYS A 295 -15.92 -24.35 23.75
N LEU A 296 -15.14 -23.71 22.88
CA LEU A 296 -13.70 -24.01 22.71
C LEU A 296 -12.86 -23.65 23.94
N GLU A 297 -13.19 -22.56 24.66
CA GLU A 297 -12.49 -22.17 25.90
C GLU A 297 -12.71 -23.19 27.03
N LEU A 298 -13.92 -23.75 27.13
CA LEU A 298 -14.26 -24.81 28.08
C LEU A 298 -13.61 -26.17 27.76
N ASP A 299 -13.51 -26.56 26.48
CA ASP A 299 -12.85 -27.81 26.07
C ASP A 299 -11.31 -27.78 26.31
N ILE A 300 -10.69 -26.60 26.35
CA ILE A 300 -9.27 -26.43 26.74
C ILE A 300 -9.10 -26.54 28.26
N GLU A 301 -10.08 -26.09 29.04
CA GLU A 301 -10.03 -26.15 30.50
C GLU A 301 -10.27 -27.58 31.02
N VAL A 302 -11.07 -28.40 30.33
CA VAL A 302 -11.30 -29.82 30.67
C VAL A 302 -10.10 -30.72 30.36
N ASN A 303 -9.26 -30.37 29.37
CA ASN A 303 -7.98 -31.06 29.14
C ASN A 303 -6.84 -30.59 30.08
N SER A 304 -7.10 -29.63 30.98
CA SER A 304 -6.18 -29.23 32.05
C SER A 304 -6.59 -29.73 33.44
N ALA A 305 -7.77 -30.36 33.54
CA ALA A 305 -8.33 -30.88 34.79
C ALA A 305 -8.53 -32.40 34.72
N GLY A 306 -7.47 -33.13 34.36
CA GLY A 306 -7.56 -34.58 34.27
C GLY A 306 -6.31 -35.28 33.76
N GLU A 307 -5.13 -34.96 34.30
CA GLU A 307 -4.11 -35.98 34.58
C GLU A 307 -2.93 -35.35 35.36
N THR A 308 -2.90 -35.70 36.64
CA THR A 308 -1.70 -35.67 37.46
C THR A 308 -0.80 -36.81 36.96
N GLU A 309 0.17 -36.51 36.09
CA GLU A 309 1.44 -37.26 35.82
C GLU A 309 2.01 -36.82 34.46
N ALA A 310 2.55 -35.62 34.36
CA ALA A 310 3.40 -35.22 33.21
C ALA A 310 4.67 -34.47 33.67
N SER A 311 5.15 -34.77 34.89
CA SER A 311 6.40 -34.24 35.43
C SER A 311 7.62 -35.13 35.14
N LYS A 312 7.54 -36.11 34.23
CA LYS A 312 8.68 -37.00 33.89
C LYS A 312 9.29 -36.82 32.51
N SER A 313 8.65 -36.08 31.59
CA SER A 313 9.14 -35.96 30.20
C SER A 313 10.06 -34.76 29.96
N THR A 314 10.13 -33.79 30.87
CA THR A 314 11.01 -32.62 30.76
C THR A 314 12.38 -32.83 31.40
N GLU A 315 12.54 -33.80 32.31
CA GLU A 315 13.84 -34.17 32.87
C GLU A 315 14.72 -34.94 31.86
N SER A 316 14.12 -35.75 30.97
CA SER A 316 14.84 -36.53 29.96
C SER A 316 15.48 -35.69 28.84
N LEU A 317 14.98 -34.48 28.58
CA LEU A 317 15.54 -33.57 27.57
C LEU A 317 16.71 -32.75 28.11
N ILE A 318 16.75 -32.51 29.43
CA ILE A 318 17.83 -31.78 30.10
C ILE A 318 19.10 -32.65 30.20
N ASP A 319 18.95 -33.96 30.40
CA ASP A 319 20.06 -34.92 30.36
C ASP A 319 20.65 -35.10 28.95
N SER A 320 19.84 -34.94 27.90
CA SER A 320 20.30 -35.05 26.52
C SER A 320 21.12 -33.84 26.05
N LEU A 321 20.90 -32.65 26.63
CA LEU A 321 21.63 -31.42 26.32
C LEU A 321 22.95 -31.29 27.10
N SER A 322 23.10 -32.02 28.20
CA SER A 322 24.29 -31.98 29.06
C SER A 322 25.50 -32.74 28.50
N ASN A 323 25.33 -33.52 27.42
CA ASN A 323 26.39 -34.35 26.80
C ASN A 323 27.12 -33.69 25.60
N LEU A 324 26.82 -32.44 25.26
CA LEU A 324 27.57 -31.68 24.25
C LEU A 324 28.80 -31.02 24.88
N LYS A 325 29.84 -31.83 25.08
CA LYS A 325 31.18 -31.41 25.47
C LYS A 325 31.83 -30.60 24.35
N LEU A 326 31.82 -29.27 24.46
CA LEU A 326 32.73 -28.43 23.69
C LEU A 326 34.16 -28.70 24.20
N VAL A 327 34.99 -29.21 23.30
CA VAL A 327 36.42 -29.34 23.49
C VAL A 327 37.02 -27.93 23.51
N ASP A 328 37.43 -27.49 24.70
CA ASP A 328 38.40 -26.43 24.89
C ASP A 328 39.79 -27.06 24.76
N ASP A 329 40.56 -26.62 23.77
CA ASP A 329 41.96 -26.99 23.63
C ASP A 329 42.80 -25.72 23.79
N GLY A 330 43.39 -25.60 24.97
CA GLY A 330 44.23 -24.49 25.36
C GLY A 330 45.71 -24.70 25.01
N LEU A 331 46.28 -23.68 24.38
CA LEU A 331 47.54 -23.00 24.74
C LEU A 331 48.91 -23.68 24.49
N ALA A 332 49.73 -23.00 23.68
CA ALA A 332 51.15 -22.63 23.92
C ALA A 332 51.64 -21.76 22.74
N ARG A 333 52.52 -20.76 22.81
CA ARG A 333 53.28 -20.03 23.85
C ARG A 333 53.86 -18.77 23.16
N THR A 334 54.15 -17.75 23.99
CA THR A 334 54.76 -16.39 23.83
C THR A 334 56.24 -16.39 23.33
N PRO A 335 57.04 -15.26 23.24
CA PRO A 335 56.89 -13.88 23.79
C PRO A 335 57.47 -12.66 22.99
N ALA A 336 57.31 -11.46 23.62
CA ALA A 336 58.07 -10.18 23.52
C ALA A 336 57.82 -9.28 22.28
N VAL A 337 57.61 -7.95 22.39
CA VAL A 337 58.53 -6.91 22.89
C VAL A 337 57.78 -5.62 23.32
N GLN A 338 58.40 -4.87 24.24
CA GLN A 338 58.21 -3.48 24.75
C GLN A 338 57.49 -2.50 23.79
N GLY A 339 56.69 -1.51 24.19
CA GLY A 339 56.57 -0.75 25.45
C GLY A 339 56.69 0.75 25.11
N THR A 340 55.72 1.59 25.50
CA THR A 340 55.89 2.98 25.98
C THR A 340 54.54 3.64 26.28
N VAL A 341 54.56 4.43 27.35
CA VAL A 341 53.51 5.25 27.97
C VAL A 341 53.65 6.69 27.45
N GLU A 342 52.54 7.43 27.35
CA GLU A 342 52.31 8.87 27.70
C GLU A 342 51.08 9.40 26.92
N THR A 343 49.97 9.86 27.52
CA THR A 343 49.71 10.98 28.47
C THR A 343 49.47 12.33 27.77
N ILE A 344 48.20 12.80 27.84
CA ILE A 344 47.69 14.20 27.90
C ILE A 344 47.83 15.10 26.65
N ARG A 345 46.71 15.64 26.13
CA ARG A 345 46.30 17.07 26.33
C ARG A 345 44.93 17.41 25.72
N ASN A 346 44.11 18.10 26.53
CA ASN A 346 42.95 18.90 26.16
C ASN A 346 43.28 19.92 25.05
N ASN A 347 42.26 20.46 24.38
CA ASN A 347 41.98 21.90 24.41
C ASN A 347 40.60 22.25 23.83
N LYS A 348 39.93 23.12 24.59
CA LYS A 348 38.72 23.89 24.34
C LYS A 348 39.15 25.28 23.84
N THR A 349 38.46 25.84 22.86
CA THR A 349 38.35 27.30 22.56
C THR A 349 37.27 27.45 21.48
N GLU A 350 36.07 27.94 21.80
CA GLU A 350 35.67 29.36 21.81
C GLU A 350 35.51 29.99 20.42
N THR A 351 34.27 30.40 20.15
CA THR A 351 33.79 31.31 19.11
C THR A 351 34.42 32.70 19.25
N PRO A 352 34.40 33.50 18.17
CA PRO A 352 33.57 34.71 18.26
C PRO A 352 32.76 35.04 17.00
N VAL A 353 31.69 35.77 17.30
CA VAL A 353 30.82 36.57 16.43
C VAL A 353 31.62 37.57 15.61
N LEU A 354 31.26 37.77 14.34
CA LEU A 354 31.31 39.08 13.68
C LEU A 354 30.15 39.25 12.69
N GLU A 355 29.56 40.43 12.79
CA GLU A 355 28.41 40.99 12.12
C GLU A 355 28.86 41.78 10.87
N THR A 356 27.87 42.18 10.04
CA THR A 356 27.90 43.17 8.95
C THR A 356 28.39 42.76 7.55
N ALA A 357 27.44 42.62 6.61
CA ALA A 357 27.13 43.63 5.57
C ALA A 357 25.82 43.26 4.86
#